data_AF-A0AAN7PKB9-F1
#
_entry.id   AF-A0AAN7PKB9-F1
#
_cell.length_a   1.000
_cell.length_b   1.000
_cell.length_c   1.000
_cell.angle_alpha   90.00
_cell.angle_beta   90.00
_cell.angle_gamma   90.00
#
_symmetry.space_group_name_H-M   'P 1'
#
loop_
_entity.id
_entity.type
_entity.pdbx_description
1 polymer ?
#
loop_
_entity_poly.entity_id
_entity_poly.type
_entity_poly.pdbx_seq_one_letter_code
_entity_poly.pdbx_strand_id
1 'polypeptide(L)'
;MRFVVSVLVLLVLVHYCSSTLNIVKDILQYNIAGHPVLHKELDYPFDPDVGPRQARLYQQTNGVYGEKAIERLGLGIDGRHQERLLQQQIRDVGYLGHN
;
A
#
# COMPACT_ATOMS: atom_id res chain seq x y z
N MET A 1 -41.20 39.60 -32.96
CA MET A 1 -40.87 38.38 -33.72
C MET A 1 -39.38 38.25 -34.01
N ARG A 2 -38.73 39.13 -34.79
CA ARG A 2 -37.30 39.01 -35.16
C ARG A 2 -36.32 38.99 -33.98
N PHE A 3 -36.54 39.83 -32.97
CA PHE A 3 -35.71 39.86 -31.75
C PHE A 3 -35.82 38.55 -30.95
N VAL A 4 -37.05 38.04 -30.78
CA VAL A 4 -37.31 36.77 -30.08
C VAL A 4 -36.64 35.60 -30.80
N VAL A 5 -36.74 35.54 -32.13
CA VAL A 5 -36.06 34.51 -32.95
C VAL A 5 -34.53 34.60 -32.78
N SER A 6 -33.95 35.79 -32.78
CA SER A 6 -32.51 35.97 -32.58
C SER A 6 -32.04 35.52 -31.20
N VAL A 7 -32.81 35.78 -30.15
CA VAL A 7 -32.51 35.32 -28.78
C VAL A 7 -32.61 33.80 -28.69
N LEU A 8 -33.62 33.20 -29.33
CA LEU A 8 -33.80 31.75 -29.36
C LEU A 8 -32.62 31.07 -30.08
N VAL A 9 -32.19 31.61 -31.21
CA VAL A 9 -30.99 31.12 -31.94
C VAL A 9 -29.73 31.24 -31.08
N LEU A 10 -29.55 32.35 -30.37
CA LEU A 10 -28.41 32.52 -29.47
C LEU A 10 -28.41 31.47 -28.34
N LEU A 11 -29.56 31.24 -27.69
CA LEU A 11 -29.70 30.25 -26.62
C LEU A 11 -29.41 28.83 -27.11
N VAL A 12 -29.87 28.49 -28.32
CA VAL A 12 -29.59 27.19 -28.95
C VAL A 12 -28.09 27.04 -29.21
N LEU A 13 -27.43 28.04 -29.78
CA LEU A 13 -25.99 28.02 -30.03
C LEU A 13 -25.16 27.89 -28.74
N VAL A 14 -25.56 28.62 -27.68
CA VAL A 14 -24.91 28.53 -26.37
C VAL A 14 -25.09 27.13 -25.76
N HIS A 15 -26.27 26.53 -25.90
CA HIS A 15 -26.53 25.17 -25.42
C HIS A 15 -25.66 24.12 -26.13
N TYR A 16 -25.56 24.19 -27.46
CA TYR A 16 -24.70 23.28 -28.23
C TYR A 16 -23.22 23.44 -27.88
N CYS A 17 -22.74 24.67 -27.65
CA CYS A 17 -21.37 24.95 -27.24
C CYS A 17 -21.04 24.38 -25.84
N SER A 18 -21.97 24.51 -24.88
CA SER A 18 -21.77 23.94 -23.55
C SER A 18 -21.77 22.40 -23.57
N SER A 19 -22.63 21.79 -24.40
CA SER A 19 -22.71 20.33 -24.50
C SER A 19 -21.44 19.70 -25.10
N THR A 20 -20.83 20.33 -26.10
CA THR A 20 -19.58 19.81 -26.71
C THR A 20 -18.40 19.90 -25.74
N LEU A 21 -18.30 20.99 -24.97
CA LEU A 21 -17.28 21.13 -23.93
C LEU A 21 -17.41 20.07 -22.83
N ASN A 22 -18.65 19.74 -22.43
CA ASN A 22 -18.89 18.69 -21.44
C ASN A 22 -18.49 17.31 -21.97
N ILE A 23 -18.80 16.98 -23.23
CA ILE A 23 -18.39 15.69 -23.84
C ILE A 23 -16.87 15.57 -23.89
N VAL A 24 -16.17 16.62 -24.34
CA VAL A 24 -14.70 16.61 -24.41
C VAL A 24 -14.09 16.50 -23.01
N LYS A 25 -14.62 17.26 -22.05
CA LYS A 25 -14.20 17.19 -20.65
C LYS A 25 -14.40 15.79 -20.08
N ASP A 26 -15.56 15.18 -20.30
CA ASP A 26 -15.89 13.86 -19.78
C ASP A 26 -14.96 12.80 -20.40
N ILE A 27 -14.75 12.81 -21.73
CA ILE A 27 -13.83 11.88 -22.38
C ILE A 27 -12.41 12.04 -21.81
N LEU A 28 -11.91 13.26 -21.68
CA LEU A 28 -10.57 13.49 -21.12
C LEU A 28 -10.49 13.03 -19.67
N GLN A 29 -11.49 13.35 -18.85
CA GLN A 29 -11.52 12.99 -17.44
C GLN A 29 -11.59 11.46 -17.25
N TYR A 30 -12.46 10.76 -17.99
CA TYR A 30 -12.59 9.30 -17.90
C TYR A 30 -11.36 8.56 -18.40
N ASN A 31 -10.66 9.06 -19.42
CA ASN A 31 -9.50 8.39 -20.00
C ASN A 31 -8.18 8.73 -19.29
N ILE A 32 -8.00 9.97 -18.82
CA ILE A 32 -6.75 10.42 -18.19
C ILE A 32 -6.78 10.21 -16.67
N ALA A 33 -7.90 10.55 -16.02
CA ALA A 33 -8.02 10.55 -14.56
C ALA A 33 -8.82 9.35 -14.01
N GLY A 34 -9.40 8.53 -14.90
CA GLY A 34 -10.31 7.45 -14.52
C GLY A 34 -11.70 7.95 -14.15
N HIS A 35 -12.62 7.03 -13.87
CA HIS A 35 -13.96 7.39 -13.38
C HIS A 35 -13.81 8.23 -12.11
N PRO A 36 -14.53 9.37 -11.94
CA PRO A 36 -14.49 10.15 -10.72
C PRO A 36 -15.20 9.36 -9.63
N VAL A 37 -14.51 8.36 -9.08
CA VAL A 37 -14.95 7.62 -7.92
C VAL A 37 -14.80 8.59 -6.75
N LEU A 38 -15.91 9.12 -6.26
CA LEU A 38 -15.95 9.75 -4.94
C LEU A 38 -15.24 8.80 -3.97
N HIS A 39 -14.30 9.32 -3.18
CA HIS A 39 -13.52 8.49 -2.27
C HIS A 39 -14.51 7.73 -1.39
N LYS A 40 -14.49 6.40 -1.47
CA LYS A 40 -15.39 5.56 -0.69
C LYS A 40 -14.97 5.71 0.77
N GLU A 41 -15.90 6.04 1.64
CA GLU A 41 -15.69 5.95 3.08
C GLU A 41 -15.33 4.50 3.40
N LEU A 42 -14.08 4.31 3.83
CA LEU A 42 -13.53 3.01 4.17
C LEU A 42 -13.44 2.97 5.70
N ASP A 43 -14.29 2.14 6.31
CA ASP A 43 -14.16 1.84 7.74
C ASP A 43 -13.14 0.71 7.90
N TYR A 44 -12.09 0.97 8.69
CA TYR A 44 -11.05 0.00 8.99
C TYR A 44 -11.15 -0.36 10.47
N PRO A 45 -11.29 -1.65 10.83
CA PRO A 45 -11.28 -2.07 12.22
C PRO A 45 -9.87 -1.88 12.81
N PHE A 46 -9.58 -0.69 13.32
CA PHE A 46 -8.32 -0.36 13.96
C PHE A 46 -8.32 -0.89 15.40
N ASP A 47 -7.51 -1.93 15.65
CA ASP A 47 -7.21 -2.40 17.01
C ASP A 47 -5.90 -1.73 17.48
N PRO A 48 -5.95 -0.78 18.44
CA PRO A 48 -4.75 -0.12 18.96
C PRO A 48 -3.80 -1.09 19.67
N ASP A 49 -4.32 -2.22 20.17
CA ASP A 49 -3.54 -3.19 20.94
C ASP A 49 -2.83 -4.22 20.06
N VAL A 50 -3.08 -4.23 18.74
CA VAL A 50 -2.46 -5.18 17.81
C VAL A 50 -0.93 -5.01 17.78
N GLY A 51 -0.45 -3.77 17.77
CA GLY A 51 0.98 -3.46 17.69
C GLY A 51 1.76 -3.96 18.92
N PRO A 52 1.41 -3.53 20.14
CA PRO A 52 2.06 -3.99 21.37
C PRO A 52 1.99 -5.51 21.54
N ARG A 53 0.86 -6.13 21.18
CA ARG A 53 0.67 -7.59 21.27
C ARG A 53 1.61 -8.34 20.32
N GLN A 54 1.68 -7.93 19.06
CA GLN A 54 2.57 -8.53 18.06
C GLN A 54 4.04 -8.31 18.40
N ALA A 55 4.41 -7.13 18.90
CA ALA A 55 5.77 -6.85 19.35
C ALA A 55 6.19 -7.81 20.47
N ARG A 56 5.34 -8.03 21.47
CA ARG A 56 5.61 -8.97 22.57
C ARG A 56 5.78 -10.40 22.07
N LEU A 57 4.89 -10.87 21.19
CA LEU A 57 4.97 -12.20 20.58
C LEU A 57 6.25 -12.38 19.77
N TYR A 58 6.63 -11.35 19.01
CA TYR A 58 7.86 -11.34 18.23
C TYR A 58 9.08 -11.44 19.15
N GLN A 59 9.14 -10.63 20.21
CA GLN A 59 10.26 -10.64 21.16
C GLN A 59 10.41 -11.99 21.87
N GLN A 60 9.30 -12.60 22.30
CA GLN A 60 9.30 -13.92 22.92
C GLN A 60 9.84 -15.00 21.98
N THR A 61 9.51 -14.91 20.69
CA THR A 61 9.89 -15.92 19.69
C THR A 61 11.31 -15.70 19.15
N ASN A 62 11.69 -14.44 18.91
CA ASN A 62 12.85 -14.08 18.11
C ASN A 62 13.98 -13.41 18.90
N GLY A 63 13.78 -13.12 20.18
CA GLY A 63 14.68 -12.27 20.97
C GLY A 63 14.26 -10.80 20.94
N VAL A 64 14.75 -10.02 21.89
CA VAL A 64 14.36 -8.61 22.08
C VAL A 64 14.61 -7.79 20.81
N TYR A 65 15.74 -8.05 20.14
CA TYR A 65 16.13 -7.38 18.89
C TYR A 65 16.04 -8.30 17.67
N GLY A 66 15.43 -9.48 17.81
CA GLY A 66 15.27 -10.44 16.71
C GLY A 66 16.54 -11.26 16.42
N GLU A 67 17.46 -11.38 17.37
CA GLU A 67 18.74 -12.08 17.22
C GLU A 67 18.54 -13.52 16.71
N LYS A 68 17.56 -14.23 17.28
CA LYS A 68 17.23 -15.61 16.88
C LYS A 68 16.57 -15.70 15.51
N ALA A 69 15.90 -14.64 15.06
CA ALA A 69 15.36 -14.59 13.70
C ALA A 69 16.48 -14.38 12.68
N ILE A 70 17.42 -13.46 12.97
CA ILE A 70 18.59 -13.18 12.13
C ILE A 70 19.46 -14.44 12.01
N GLU A 71 19.73 -15.12 13.12
CA GLU A 71 20.47 -16.39 13.12
C GLU A 71 19.83 -17.42 12.20
N ARG A 72 18.51 -17.67 12.35
CA ARG A 72 17.77 -18.61 11.50
C ARG A 72 17.78 -18.22 10.02
N LEU A 73 17.68 -16.94 9.70
CA LEU A 73 17.81 -16.46 8.31
C LEU A 73 19.19 -16.79 7.73
N GLY A 74 20.26 -16.66 8.52
CA GLY A 74 21.62 -17.02 8.13
C GLY A 74 21.84 -18.52 7.89
N LEU A 75 20.99 -19.39 8.47
CA LEU A 75 21.03 -20.84 8.29
C LEU A 75 20.41 -21.33 6.98
N GLY A 76 19.87 -20.44 6.13
CA GLY A 76 19.24 -20.76 4.84
C GLY A 76 17.90 -21.50 4.94
N ILE A 77 17.37 -22.00 3.82
CA ILE A 77 16.05 -22.68 3.73
C ILE A 77 16.11 -24.10 3.12
N ASP A 78 17.31 -24.63 2.87
CA ASP A 78 17.54 -25.91 2.19
C ASP A 78 17.44 -27.14 3.12
N GLY A 79 16.96 -26.98 4.35
CA GLY A 79 16.84 -28.04 5.35
C GLY A 79 18.14 -28.43 6.05
N ARG A 80 19.30 -27.88 5.66
CA ARG A 80 20.61 -28.17 6.29
C ARG A 80 20.96 -27.22 7.44
N HIS A 81 19.95 -26.70 8.13
CA HIS A 81 20.12 -25.70 9.18
C HIS A 81 20.94 -26.24 10.35
N GLN A 82 20.73 -27.51 10.72
CA GLN A 82 21.42 -28.14 11.83
C GLN A 82 22.92 -28.27 11.58
N GLU A 83 23.32 -28.70 10.38
CA GLU A 83 24.74 -28.83 10.00
C GLU A 83 25.44 -27.47 10.04
N ARG A 84 24.78 -26.42 9.53
CA ARG A 84 25.33 -25.06 9.53
C ARG A 84 25.40 -24.44 10.92
N LEU A 85 24.41 -24.71 11.76
CA LEU A 85 24.40 -24.29 13.16
C LEU A 85 25.53 -24.95 13.94
N LEU A 86 25.77 -26.26 13.74
CA LEU A 86 26.91 -26.95 14.34
C LEU A 86 28.25 -26.37 13.87
N GLN A 87 28.38 -26.07 12.57
CA GLN A 87 29.59 -25.43 12.03
C GLN A 87 29.80 -24.01 12.60
N GLN A 88 28.73 -23.24 12.81
CA GLN A 88 28.78 -21.94 13.48
C GLN A 88 29.24 -22.10 14.93
N GLN A 89 28.63 -23.01 15.68
CA GLN A 89 29.01 -23.28 17.06
C GLN A 89 30.48 -23.65 17.18
N ILE A 90 30.99 -24.56 16.35
CA ILE A 90 32.41 -24.97 16.35
C ILE A 90 33.32 -23.78 16.03
N ARG A 91 32.96 -22.93 15.06
CA ARG A 91 33.72 -21.73 14.71
C ARG A 91 33.76 -20.73 15.85
N ASP A 92 32.66 -20.57 16.57
CA ASP A 92 32.49 -19.52 17.57
C ASP A 92 33.05 -19.91 18.96
N VAL A 93 33.43 -21.19 19.15
CA VAL A 93 34.14 -21.66 20.35
C VAL A 93 35.39 -20.79 20.58
N GLY A 94 35.40 -20.06 21.71
CA GLY A 94 36.51 -19.21 22.14
C GLY A 94 36.53 -17.79 21.58
N TYR A 95 35.62 -17.42 20.68
CA TYR A 95 35.51 -16.06 20.12
C TYR A 95 34.40 -15.22 20.77
N LEU A 96 33.33 -15.87 21.23
CA LEU A 96 32.25 -15.21 21.96
C LEU A 96 32.62 -15.23 23.44
N GLY A 97 32.94 -14.06 24.01
CA GLY A 97 33.28 -13.86 25.42
C GLY A 97 32.11 -14.11 26.39
N HIS A 98 31.47 -15.26 26.30
CA HIS A 98 30.52 -15.75 27.28
C HIS A 98 31.27 -16.58 28.33
N ASN A 99 31.53 -15.96 29.48
CA ASN A 99 31.72 -16.64 30.75
C ASN A 99 30.36 -17.05 31.34
#